data_AF-R7TCL8-F1
#
_entry.id   AF-R7TCL8-F1
#
_cell.length_a   1.000
_cell.length_b   1.000
_cell.length_c   1.000
_cell.angle_alpha   90.00
_cell.angle_beta   90.00
_cell.angle_gamma   90.00
#
_symmetry.space_group_name_H-M   'P 1'
#
loop_
_entity.id
_entity.type
_entity.pdbx_description
1 polymer ?
#
loop_
_entity_poly.entity_id
_entity_poly.type
_entity_poly.pdbx_seq_one_letter_code
_entity_poly.pdbx_strand_id
1 'polypeptide(L)'
;MEFDFDINNLFGNEITVLNKQLNPYRATPACFREYKSQLCTVIDQMGVASAKAQGLHGPITSVSRMSSSEHILYVMKDPCAHKGKGAVVGFLKVGVKKLFVYDGEGTQHEIEPLCALDFYVHESRQRNGCGRRIFDHMLRTENVKPQHIAIDRPSHKFLSFLMKHYHLRNSLPQRNNFVIFDGFLKSSKGRKCNADHNKPPAHPYQRQGLLFHSIQHIIIILFLQKQDLFKELSACPTLVQPSKRTFLSSTPS
;
A
#
# COMPACT_ATOMS: atom_id res chain seq x y z
N MET A 1 -5.35 -3.50 16.44
CA MET A 1 -4.84 -4.84 16.76
C MET A 1 -4.38 -4.84 18.20
N GLU A 2 -4.99 -5.69 19.01
CA GLU A 2 -4.69 -5.83 20.44
C GLU A 2 -3.84 -7.09 20.63
N PHE A 3 -3.01 -7.10 21.67
CA PHE A 3 -2.13 -8.20 22.04
C PHE A 3 -2.25 -8.45 23.55
N ASP A 4 -1.81 -9.61 24.01
CA ASP A 4 -1.85 -10.03 25.41
C ASP A 4 -0.82 -9.31 26.30
N PHE A 5 0.14 -8.63 25.68
CA PHE A 5 1.14 -7.77 26.33
C PHE A 5 0.92 -6.27 26.05
N ASP A 6 1.59 -5.42 26.82
CA ASP A 6 1.47 -3.96 26.73
C ASP A 6 2.29 -3.38 25.55
N ILE A 7 1.55 -2.91 24.54
CA ILE A 7 2.08 -2.30 23.31
C ILE A 7 2.83 -1.00 23.60
N ASN A 8 2.49 -0.30 24.69
CA ASN A 8 3.14 0.95 25.04
C ASN A 8 4.61 0.78 25.47
N ASN A 9 5.01 -0.43 25.85
CA ASN A 9 6.41 -0.72 26.18
C ASN A 9 7.27 -0.96 24.92
N LEU A 10 6.64 -1.41 23.84
CA LEU A 10 7.31 -1.75 22.57
C LEU A 10 7.51 -0.51 21.69
N PHE A 11 6.48 0.33 21.61
CA PHE A 11 6.46 1.54 20.78
C PHE A 11 6.39 2.78 21.67
N GLY A 12 7.27 3.75 21.42
CA GLY A 12 7.35 4.95 22.25
C GLY A 12 6.27 5.96 21.92
N ASN A 13 6.56 6.81 20.94
CA ASN A 13 5.62 7.80 20.44
C ASN A 13 4.41 7.12 19.78
N GLU A 14 3.38 7.91 19.53
CA GLU A 14 2.20 7.44 18.79
C GLU A 14 2.57 6.82 17.44
N ILE A 15 3.53 7.41 16.74
CA ILE A 15 4.16 6.84 15.55
C ILE A 15 5.61 6.54 15.89
N THR A 16 5.98 5.26 15.86
CA THR A 16 7.35 4.78 16.10
C THR A 16 7.98 4.38 14.77
N VAL A 17 9.24 4.79 14.57
CA VAL A 17 10.02 4.47 13.37
C VAL A 17 10.96 3.31 13.69
N LEU A 18 10.87 2.25 12.90
CA LEU A 18 11.69 1.05 13.05
C LEU A 18 12.52 0.82 11.79
N ASN A 19 13.79 0.47 12.00
CA ASN A 19 14.75 0.07 10.96
C ASN A 19 15.03 -1.43 11.05
N LYS A 20 15.98 -1.94 10.27
CA LYS A 20 16.37 -3.36 10.27
C LYS A 20 16.78 -3.91 11.65
N GLN A 21 17.25 -3.07 12.56
CA GLN A 21 17.61 -3.50 13.91
C GLN A 21 16.39 -3.82 14.77
N LEU A 22 15.19 -3.31 14.44
CA LEU A 22 13.92 -3.60 15.11
C LEU A 22 14.01 -3.54 16.65
N ASN A 23 14.57 -2.46 17.20
CA ASN A 23 14.77 -2.34 18.65
C ASN A 23 13.48 -1.86 19.35
N PRO A 24 13.11 -2.45 20.51
CA PRO A 24 11.96 -1.97 21.29
C PRO A 24 12.28 -0.65 21.99
N TYR A 25 11.26 0.18 22.25
CA TYR A 25 11.44 1.50 22.83
C TYR A 25 11.97 1.50 24.27
N ARG A 26 11.31 0.82 25.22
CA ARG A 26 11.67 0.83 26.66
C ARG A 26 12.51 -0.36 27.10
N ALA A 27 13.31 -0.93 26.21
CA ALA A 27 14.04 -2.15 26.53
C ALA A 27 15.26 -1.87 27.42
N THR A 28 15.19 -2.32 28.68
CA THR A 28 16.38 -2.50 29.54
C THR A 28 17.07 -3.82 29.22
N PRO A 29 18.35 -4.03 29.58
CA PRO A 29 19.03 -5.32 29.32
C PRO A 29 18.28 -6.55 29.82
N ALA A 30 17.53 -6.42 30.93
CA ALA A 30 16.75 -7.50 31.51
C ALA A 30 15.51 -7.88 30.67
N CYS A 31 14.77 -6.89 30.16
CA CYS A 31 13.54 -7.14 29.40
C CYS A 31 13.72 -7.10 27.88
N PHE A 32 14.93 -6.78 27.38
CA PHE A 32 15.18 -6.58 25.95
C PHE A 32 14.77 -7.79 25.11
N ARG A 33 15.14 -9.00 25.53
CA ARG A 33 14.82 -10.23 24.78
C ARG A 33 13.32 -10.45 24.65
N GLU A 34 12.58 -10.23 25.74
CA GLU A 34 11.14 -10.39 25.77
C GLU A 34 10.45 -9.36 24.87
N TYR A 35 10.75 -8.06 25.07
CA TYR A 35 10.17 -6.99 24.26
C TYR A 35 10.54 -7.10 22.78
N LYS A 36 11.76 -7.58 22.50
CA LYS A 36 12.18 -7.88 21.13
C LYS A 36 11.32 -8.97 20.51
N SER A 37 11.09 -10.06 21.23
CA SER A 37 10.21 -11.15 20.78
C SER A 37 8.78 -10.65 20.52
N GLN A 38 8.21 -9.92 21.47
CA GLN A 38 6.87 -9.34 21.35
C GLN A 38 6.77 -8.38 20.15
N LEU A 39 7.76 -7.50 19.95
CA LEU A 39 7.82 -6.59 18.81
C LEU A 39 7.85 -7.36 17.48
N CYS A 40 8.64 -8.43 17.40
CA CYS A 40 8.68 -9.30 16.23
C CYS A 40 7.30 -9.92 15.94
N THR A 41 6.63 -10.46 16.96
CA THR A 41 5.26 -11.00 16.85
C THR A 41 4.29 -9.94 16.31
N VAL A 42 4.35 -8.72 16.83
CA VAL A 42 3.48 -7.62 16.37
C VAL A 42 3.70 -7.32 14.89
N ILE A 43 4.96 -7.23 14.44
CA ILE A 43 5.31 -6.93 13.04
C ILE A 43 4.81 -8.03 12.10
N ASP A 44 5.04 -9.30 12.45
CA ASP A 44 4.60 -10.42 11.61
C ASP A 44 3.07 -10.49 11.53
N GLN A 45 2.35 -10.27 12.64
CA GLN A 45 0.89 -10.25 12.65
C GLN A 45 0.32 -9.07 11.84
N MET A 46 0.93 -7.88 11.94
CA MET A 46 0.57 -6.75 11.07
C MET A 46 0.79 -7.07 9.59
N GLY A 47 1.90 -7.75 9.26
CA GLY A 47 2.22 -8.18 7.91
C GLY A 47 1.19 -9.14 7.33
N VAL A 48 0.76 -10.12 8.13
CA VAL A 48 -0.32 -11.06 7.77
C VAL A 48 -1.65 -10.33 7.58
N ALA A 49 -1.99 -9.41 8.48
CA ALA A 49 -3.21 -8.61 8.38
C ALA A 49 -3.21 -7.74 7.10
N SER A 50 -2.08 -7.10 6.78
CA SER A 50 -1.91 -6.34 5.54
C SER A 50 -2.10 -7.21 4.29
N ALA A 51 -1.47 -8.38 4.24
CA ALA A 51 -1.61 -9.30 3.11
C ALA A 51 -3.06 -9.76 2.92
N LYS A 52 -3.75 -10.10 4.01
CA LYS A 52 -5.18 -10.48 3.97
C LYS A 52 -6.03 -9.35 3.42
N ALA A 53 -5.82 -8.11 3.89
CA ALA A 53 -6.57 -6.93 3.43
C ALA A 53 -6.34 -6.59 1.95
N GLN A 54 -5.17 -6.97 1.41
CA GLN A 54 -4.79 -6.77 0.00
C GLN A 54 -5.10 -7.98 -0.89
N GLY A 55 -5.54 -9.11 -0.33
CA GLY A 55 -5.77 -10.35 -1.08
C GLY A 55 -4.50 -11.02 -1.59
N LEU A 56 -3.36 -10.83 -0.91
CA LEU A 56 -2.08 -11.44 -1.26
C LEU A 56 -1.99 -12.87 -0.72
N HIS A 57 -1.24 -13.74 -1.42
CA HIS A 57 -0.99 -15.13 -0.98
C HIS A 57 -0.15 -15.22 0.30
N GLY A 58 0.57 -14.16 0.68
CA GLY A 58 1.38 -14.14 1.89
C GLY A 58 1.88 -12.74 2.24
N PRO A 59 2.41 -12.55 3.46
CA PRO A 59 2.91 -11.26 3.93
C PRO A 59 4.10 -10.76 3.11
N ILE A 60 4.00 -9.51 2.62
CA ILE A 60 5.13 -8.81 2.01
C ILE A 60 5.97 -8.02 3.02
N THR A 61 5.48 -7.91 4.25
CA THR A 61 6.14 -7.29 5.40
C THR A 61 6.23 -8.34 6.50
N SER A 62 7.44 -8.61 6.98
CA SER A 62 7.71 -9.54 8.08
C SER A 62 9.04 -9.17 8.71
N VAL A 63 9.32 -9.68 9.91
CA VAL A 63 10.59 -9.47 10.61
C VAL A 63 11.76 -9.93 9.74
N SER A 64 11.66 -11.11 9.13
CA SER A 64 12.69 -11.66 8.23
C SER A 64 13.01 -10.71 7.05
N ARG A 65 11.98 -10.12 6.43
CA ARG A 65 12.14 -9.18 5.32
C ARG A 65 12.67 -7.81 5.77
N MET A 66 12.26 -7.34 6.95
CA MET A 66 12.77 -6.10 7.55
C MET A 66 14.25 -6.23 7.90
N SER A 67 14.68 -7.34 8.49
CA SER A 67 16.09 -7.55 8.89
C SER A 67 17.05 -7.71 7.70
N SER A 68 16.54 -8.13 6.54
CA SER A 68 17.32 -8.35 5.31
C SER A 68 17.28 -7.17 4.33
N SER A 69 16.69 -6.04 4.72
CA SER A 69 16.57 -4.85 3.87
C SER A 69 16.81 -3.56 4.66
N GLU A 70 17.15 -2.49 3.96
CA GLU A 70 17.20 -1.13 4.55
C GLU A 70 15.81 -0.47 4.55
N HIS A 71 14.74 -1.26 4.75
CA HIS A 71 13.38 -0.72 4.81
C HIS A 71 13.13 -0.07 6.17
N ILE A 72 12.28 0.94 6.16
CA ILE A 72 11.85 1.68 7.34
C ILE A 72 10.36 1.43 7.53
N LEU A 73 9.96 1.11 8.76
CA LEU A 73 8.59 0.84 9.14
C LEU A 73 8.10 1.93 10.10
N TYR A 74 7.09 2.67 9.68
CA TYR A 74 6.39 3.65 10.49
C TYR A 74 5.16 2.98 11.09
N VAL A 75 5.18 2.70 12.40
CA VAL A 75 4.08 1.99 13.10
C VAL A 75 3.32 2.96 13.98
N MET A 76 2.00 3.03 13.80
CA MET A 76 1.11 3.83 14.63
C MET A 76 0.45 2.97 15.69
N LYS A 77 0.43 3.45 16.94
CA LYS A 77 -0.36 2.89 18.04
C LYS A 77 -1.39 3.89 18.55
N ASP A 78 -2.42 3.36 19.18
CA ASP A 78 -3.34 4.08 20.06
C ASP A 78 -2.97 3.70 21.50
N PRO A 79 -2.33 4.60 22.27
CA PRO A 79 -1.82 4.25 23.60
C PRO A 79 -2.92 4.05 24.65
N CYS A 80 -4.09 4.64 24.43
CA CYS A 80 -5.22 4.60 25.39
C CYS A 80 -6.13 3.37 25.17
N ALA A 81 -5.99 2.69 24.03
CA ALA A 81 -6.77 1.49 23.71
C ALA A 81 -6.45 0.31 24.66
N HIS A 82 -7.28 -0.73 24.58
CA HIS A 82 -7.11 -1.98 25.31
C HIS A 82 -6.86 -1.78 26.83
N LYS A 83 -7.73 -1.01 27.49
CA LYS A 83 -7.65 -0.70 28.93
C LYS A 83 -6.28 -0.08 29.33
N GLY A 84 -5.70 0.74 28.46
CA GLY A 84 -4.43 1.42 28.69
C GLY A 84 -3.17 0.62 28.33
N LYS A 85 -3.31 -0.63 27.86
CA LYS A 85 -2.20 -1.44 27.31
C LYS A 85 -1.84 -1.08 25.86
N GLY A 86 -2.63 -0.21 25.24
CA GLY A 86 -2.45 0.25 23.88
C GLY A 86 -2.84 -0.80 22.82
N ALA A 87 -3.03 -0.32 21.59
CA ALA A 87 -3.33 -1.15 20.44
C ALA A 87 -2.63 -0.61 19.19
N VAL A 88 -2.19 -1.51 18.31
CA VAL A 88 -1.58 -1.09 17.04
C VAL A 88 -2.67 -0.72 16.04
N VAL A 89 -2.52 0.44 15.41
CA VAL A 89 -3.50 1.03 14.48
C VAL A 89 -3.18 0.66 13.03
N GLY A 90 -1.91 0.66 12.66
CA GLY A 90 -1.47 0.42 11.29
C GLY A 90 0.00 0.75 11.09
N PHE A 91 0.49 0.57 9.88
CA PHE A 91 1.87 0.87 9.53
C PHE A 91 2.01 1.33 8.08
N LEU A 92 3.12 2.01 7.79
CA LEU A 92 3.63 2.28 6.45
C LEU A 92 5.08 1.80 6.36
N LYS A 93 5.36 0.93 5.40
CA LYS A 93 6.71 0.49 5.07
C LYS A 93 7.22 1.27 3.86
N VAL A 94 8.40 1.85 3.98
CA VAL A 94 9.10 2.54 2.89
C VAL A 94 10.51 2.00 2.71
N GLY A 95 11.11 2.26 1.55
CA GLY A 95 12.50 1.95 1.30
C GLY A 95 12.97 2.49 -0.04
N VAL A 96 14.27 2.73 -0.17
CA VAL A 96 14.87 3.14 -1.44
C VAL A 96 14.93 1.93 -2.39
N LYS A 97 14.55 2.15 -3.65
CA LYS A 97 14.61 1.13 -4.69
C LYS A 97 15.25 1.70 -5.94
N LYS A 98 16.11 0.91 -6.57
CA LYS A 98 16.63 1.20 -7.91
C LYS A 98 15.56 0.89 -8.95
N LEU A 99 15.06 1.91 -9.62
CA LEU A 99 13.96 1.83 -10.58
C LEU A 99 14.38 2.36 -11.96
N PHE A 100 13.87 1.70 -12.99
CA PHE A 100 13.82 2.23 -14.35
C PHE A 100 12.43 2.79 -14.58
N VAL A 101 12.33 4.11 -14.76
CA VAL A 101 11.06 4.82 -14.92
C VAL A 101 11.00 5.57 -16.24
N TYR A 102 9.82 5.69 -16.81
CA TYR A 102 9.58 6.44 -18.04
C TYR A 102 8.99 7.82 -17.71
N ASP A 103 9.48 8.85 -18.39
CA ASP A 103 8.90 10.18 -18.35
C ASP A 103 7.72 10.34 -19.33
N GLY A 104 7.14 11.54 -19.38
CA GLY A 104 6.02 11.85 -20.27
C GLY A 104 6.37 11.86 -21.76
N GLU A 105 7.66 11.91 -22.11
CA GLU A 105 8.16 11.83 -23.49
C GLU A 105 8.49 10.38 -23.88
N GLY A 106 8.39 9.43 -22.95
CA GLY A 106 8.74 8.02 -23.15
C GLY A 106 10.23 7.72 -23.00
N THR A 107 11.02 8.67 -22.50
CA THR A 107 12.45 8.46 -22.20
C THR A 107 12.60 7.70 -20.88
N GLN A 108 13.49 6.71 -20.86
CA GLN A 108 13.77 5.90 -19.68
C GLN A 108 14.87 6.51 -18.81
N HIS A 109 14.63 6.59 -17.51
CA HIS A 109 15.54 7.09 -16.49
C HIS A 109 15.82 6.02 -15.44
N GLU A 110 17.08 5.87 -15.07
CA GLU A 110 17.52 5.01 -13.97
C GLU A 110 17.72 5.88 -12.72
N ILE A 111 16.98 5.61 -11.66
CA ILE A 111 16.95 6.43 -10.43
C ILE A 111 16.78 5.57 -9.18
N GLU A 112 17.06 6.13 -8.01
CA GLU A 112 16.89 5.46 -6.71
C GLU A 112 15.97 6.25 -5.76
N PRO A 113 14.65 6.29 -6.03
CA PRO A 113 13.68 7.03 -5.21
C PRO A 113 13.31 6.30 -3.92
N LEU A 114 12.83 7.07 -2.94
CA LEU A 114 12.07 6.51 -1.81
C LEU A 114 10.75 5.94 -2.34
N CYS A 115 10.43 4.72 -1.93
CA CYS A 115 9.23 4.02 -2.34
C CYS A 115 8.31 3.70 -1.17
N ALA A 116 7.00 3.81 -1.34
CA ALA A 116 6.02 3.20 -0.45
C ALA A 116 5.79 1.76 -0.89
N LEU A 117 6.08 0.81 0.00
CA LEU A 117 6.19 -0.63 -0.32
C LEU A 117 5.08 -1.48 0.28
N ASP A 118 4.49 -1.04 1.40
CA ASP A 118 3.34 -1.68 2.01
C ASP A 118 2.66 -0.66 2.93
N PHE A 119 1.33 -0.58 2.90
CA PHE A 119 0.58 0.40 3.67
C PHE A 119 -0.75 -0.17 4.15
N TYR A 120 -0.90 -0.24 5.46
CA TYR A 120 -2.05 -0.87 6.09
C TYR A 120 -2.51 -0.09 7.31
N VAL A 121 -3.83 0.07 7.42
CA VAL A 121 -4.52 0.55 8.60
C VAL A 121 -5.59 -0.47 8.93
N HIS A 122 -5.63 -0.89 10.19
CA HIS A 122 -6.60 -1.85 10.70
C HIS A 122 -8.02 -1.43 10.30
N GLU A 123 -8.83 -2.40 9.88
CA GLU A 123 -10.14 -2.20 9.25
C GLU A 123 -11.04 -1.30 10.09
N SER A 124 -11.09 -1.54 11.42
CA SER A 124 -11.89 -0.75 12.36
C SER A 124 -11.42 0.71 12.54
N ARG A 125 -10.23 1.06 12.03
CA ARG A 125 -9.63 2.41 12.13
C ARG A 125 -9.49 3.09 10.77
N GLN A 126 -9.94 2.45 9.68
CA GLN A 126 -9.92 3.06 8.35
C GLN A 126 -10.86 4.28 8.30
N ARG A 127 -10.55 5.23 7.41
CA ARG A 127 -11.31 6.48 7.19
C ARG A 127 -11.36 7.48 8.36
N ASN A 128 -10.67 7.21 9.47
CA ASN A 128 -10.56 8.11 10.64
C ASN A 128 -9.30 8.99 10.63
N GLY A 129 -8.68 9.20 9.47
CA GLY A 129 -7.47 10.03 9.32
C GLY A 129 -6.15 9.36 9.75
N CYS A 130 -6.17 8.16 10.36
CA CYS A 130 -4.95 7.45 10.79
C CYS A 130 -3.91 7.27 9.66
N GLY A 131 -4.35 6.85 8.48
CA GLY A 131 -3.44 6.68 7.33
C GLY A 131 -2.76 7.99 6.92
N ARG A 132 -3.48 9.12 6.97
CA ARG A 132 -2.90 10.43 6.68
C ARG A 132 -1.83 10.79 7.70
N ARG A 133 -2.09 10.56 8.99
CA ARG A 133 -1.15 10.86 10.07
C ARG A 133 0.16 10.09 9.93
N ILE A 134 0.08 8.80 9.59
CA ILE A 134 1.25 7.96 9.31
C ILE A 134 2.04 8.51 8.11
N PHE A 135 1.35 8.79 7.01
CA PHE A 135 1.98 9.25 5.78
C PHE A 135 2.60 10.66 5.94
N ASP A 136 1.90 11.61 6.56
CA ASP A 136 2.39 12.95 6.89
C ASP A 136 3.60 12.91 7.83
N HIS A 137 3.65 11.94 8.76
CA HIS A 137 4.83 11.72 9.60
C HIS A 137 6.01 11.25 8.76
N MET A 138 5.83 10.23 7.91
CA MET A 138 6.87 9.75 7.00
C MET A 138 7.39 10.86 6.09
N LEU A 139 6.52 11.67 5.47
CA LEU A 139 6.94 12.78 4.60
C LEU A 139 7.86 13.78 5.30
N ARG A 140 7.54 14.11 6.56
CA ARG A 140 8.34 15.03 7.39
C ARG A 140 9.66 14.41 7.81
N THR A 141 9.65 13.14 8.24
CA THR A 141 10.86 12.42 8.67
C THR A 141 11.83 12.22 7.51
N GLU A 142 11.34 11.82 6.35
CA GLU A 142 12.14 11.57 5.14
C GLU A 142 12.45 12.85 4.34
N ASN A 143 11.88 13.99 4.76
CA ASN A 143 12.01 15.29 4.09
C ASN A 143 11.75 15.22 2.57
N VAL A 144 10.62 14.60 2.20
CA VAL A 144 10.26 14.34 0.80
C VAL A 144 8.86 14.86 0.50
N LYS A 145 8.64 15.32 -0.74
CA LYS A 145 7.30 15.70 -1.21
C LYS A 145 6.53 14.45 -1.66
N PRO A 146 5.20 14.40 -1.50
CA PRO A 146 4.39 13.24 -1.90
C PRO A 146 4.62 12.81 -3.35
N GLN A 147 4.73 13.78 -4.27
CA GLN A 147 4.95 13.55 -5.70
C GLN A 147 6.31 12.92 -6.05
N HIS A 148 7.28 12.90 -5.12
CA HIS A 148 8.60 12.29 -5.31
C HIS A 148 8.69 10.87 -4.71
N ILE A 149 7.57 10.31 -4.25
CA ILE A 149 7.50 8.92 -3.76
C ILE A 149 6.97 8.03 -4.87
N ALA A 150 7.69 6.94 -5.16
CA ALA A 150 7.19 5.89 -6.04
C ALA A 150 6.36 4.88 -5.23
N ILE A 151 5.25 4.39 -5.78
CA ILE A 151 4.33 3.51 -5.06
C ILE A 151 4.32 2.13 -5.70
N ASP A 152 4.66 1.08 -4.94
CA ASP A 152 4.64 -0.30 -5.43
C ASP A 152 3.21 -0.85 -5.40
N ARG A 153 2.65 -1.22 -6.56
CA ARG A 153 1.34 -1.87 -6.72
C ARG A 153 0.22 -1.25 -5.85
N PRO A 154 -0.06 0.06 -5.96
CA PRO A 154 -1.05 0.70 -5.09
C PRO A 154 -2.45 0.11 -5.27
N SER A 155 -3.14 -0.13 -4.16
CA SER A 155 -4.57 -0.46 -4.18
C SER A 155 -5.41 0.76 -4.60
N HIS A 156 -6.63 0.52 -5.09
CA HIS A 156 -7.59 1.59 -5.40
C HIS A 156 -7.87 2.51 -4.19
N LYS A 157 -7.90 1.95 -2.98
CA LYS A 157 -8.04 2.73 -1.73
C LYS A 157 -6.85 3.67 -1.55
N PHE A 158 -5.64 3.21 -1.84
CA PHE A 158 -4.43 4.01 -1.70
C PHE A 158 -4.34 5.11 -2.77
N LEU A 159 -4.65 4.82 -4.03
CA LEU A 159 -4.74 5.84 -5.08
C LEU A 159 -5.77 6.93 -4.73
N SER A 160 -6.96 6.54 -4.25
CA SER A 160 -7.99 7.47 -3.80
C SER A 160 -7.52 8.35 -2.63
N PHE A 161 -6.76 7.75 -1.71
CA PHE A 161 -6.15 8.47 -0.59
C PHE A 161 -5.13 9.50 -1.07
N LEU A 162 -4.24 9.14 -1.98
CA LEU A 162 -3.22 10.03 -2.55
C LEU A 162 -3.85 11.20 -3.31
N MET A 163 -4.88 10.92 -4.10
CA MET A 163 -5.65 11.94 -4.81
C MET A 163 -6.35 12.91 -3.85
N LYS A 164 -6.98 12.40 -2.79
CA LYS A 164 -7.73 13.22 -1.82
C LYS A 164 -6.83 14.13 -1.00
N HIS A 165 -5.70 13.62 -0.51
CA HIS A 165 -4.89 14.31 0.49
C HIS A 165 -3.68 15.05 -0.07
N TYR A 166 -3.16 14.63 -1.21
CA TYR A 166 -1.95 15.20 -1.82
C TYR A 166 -2.16 15.64 -3.27
N HIS A 167 -3.40 15.60 -3.77
CA HIS A 167 -3.76 16.02 -5.12
C HIS A 167 -2.99 15.29 -6.25
N LEU A 168 -2.51 14.07 -5.98
CA LEU A 168 -1.82 13.23 -6.94
C LEU A 168 -2.85 12.54 -7.84
N ARG A 169 -3.10 13.10 -9.03
CA ARG A 169 -4.09 12.62 -10.00
C ARG A 169 -3.46 11.97 -11.24
N ASN A 170 -2.44 12.61 -11.77
CA ASN A 170 -1.85 12.23 -13.05
C ASN A 170 -0.69 11.26 -12.81
N SER A 171 -0.95 9.97 -12.98
CA SER A 171 0.10 8.95 -12.95
C SER A 171 0.78 8.83 -14.31
N LEU A 172 2.11 8.71 -14.32
CA LEU A 172 2.85 8.44 -15.55
C LEU A 172 2.82 6.93 -15.85
N PRO A 173 2.48 6.49 -17.07
CA PRO A 173 2.50 5.07 -17.45
C PRO A 173 3.89 4.45 -17.27
N GLN A 174 3.98 3.33 -16.54
CA GLN A 174 5.23 2.60 -16.31
C GLN A 174 5.12 1.16 -16.86
N ARG A 175 6.27 0.58 -17.25
CA ARG A 175 6.36 -0.85 -17.61
C ARG A 175 6.56 -1.77 -16.41
N ASN A 176 7.00 -1.22 -15.28
CA ASN A 176 7.12 -1.93 -14.02
C ASN A 176 5.80 -1.82 -13.23
N ASN A 177 5.75 -2.41 -12.04
CA ASN A 177 4.55 -2.39 -11.20
C ASN A 177 4.44 -1.14 -10.30
N PHE A 178 5.33 -0.15 -10.49
CA PHE A 178 5.33 1.09 -9.72
C PHE A 178 4.46 2.14 -10.38
N VAL A 179 3.81 2.94 -9.54
CA VAL A 179 3.09 4.14 -9.94
C VAL A 179 3.89 5.34 -9.47
N ILE A 180 4.16 6.27 -10.40
CA ILE A 180 4.74 7.57 -10.13
C ILE A 180 3.81 8.65 -10.68
N PHE A 181 3.90 9.87 -10.16
CA PHE A 181 3.01 10.97 -10.52
C PHE A 181 3.75 12.11 -11.22
N ASP A 182 3.01 13.00 -11.86
CA ASP A 182 3.56 14.22 -12.44
C ASP A 182 4.44 14.98 -11.44
N GLY A 183 5.58 15.49 -11.94
CA GLY A 183 6.56 16.18 -11.11
C GLY A 183 7.57 15.28 -10.41
N PHE A 184 7.40 13.95 -10.46
CA PHE A 184 8.33 12.99 -9.88
C PHE A 184 9.78 13.18 -10.36
N LEU A 185 9.98 13.37 -11.67
CA LEU A 185 11.31 13.58 -12.27
C LEU A 185 11.78 15.04 -12.25
N LYS A 186 10.95 16.01 -11.83
CA LYS A 186 11.36 17.44 -11.85
C LYS A 186 12.45 17.74 -10.81
N SER A 187 12.61 16.88 -9.79
CA SER A 187 13.64 17.03 -8.76
C SER A 187 14.96 16.32 -9.08
N SER A 188 15.06 15.53 -10.16
CA SER A 188 16.28 14.74 -10.45
C SER A 188 17.43 15.57 -11.04
N LYS A 189 17.21 16.85 -11.38
CA LYS A 189 18.30 17.73 -11.85
C LYS A 189 19.35 18.06 -10.78
N GLY A 190 19.20 17.59 -9.53
CA GLY A 190 20.04 17.99 -8.39
C GLY A 190 20.97 16.93 -7.77
N ARG A 191 21.01 15.68 -8.25
CA ARG A 191 21.99 14.68 -7.75
C ARG A 191 22.54 13.85 -8.90
N LYS A 192 23.51 14.41 -9.62
CA LYS A 192 24.43 13.61 -10.43
C LYS A 192 25.38 12.91 -9.46
N CYS A 193 25.14 11.65 -9.14
CA CYS A 193 26.25 10.78 -8.77
C CYS A 193 27.09 10.60 -10.03
N ASN A 194 28.41 10.85 -9.92
CA ASN A 194 29.36 10.68 -11.01
C ASN A 194 29.23 9.27 -11.58
N ALA A 195 28.67 9.17 -12.79
CA ALA A 195 28.61 7.94 -13.54
C ALA A 195 30.00 7.65 -14.09
N ASP A 196 30.62 6.63 -13.52
CA ASP A 196 31.81 5.96 -14.00
C ASP A 196 31.66 5.66 -15.51
N HIS A 197 32.66 6.07 -16.29
CA HIS A 197 32.70 5.92 -17.73
C HIS A 197 33.02 4.48 -18.09
N ASN A 198 32.05 3.58 -17.99
CA ASN A 198 32.07 2.29 -18.66
C ASN A 198 30.65 1.73 -18.79
N LYS A 199 29.88 2.28 -19.74
CA LYS A 199 28.61 1.70 -20.19
C LYS A 199 28.78 1.23 -21.64
N PRO A 200 28.63 -0.07 -21.95
CA PRO A 200 28.58 -0.51 -23.34
C PRO A 200 27.36 0.11 -24.04
N PRO A 201 27.43 0.36 -25.35
CA PRO A 201 26.40 1.09 -26.07
C PRO A 201 25.06 0.36 -26.01
N ALA A 202 24.00 1.11 -25.72
CA ALA A 202 22.63 0.61 -25.79
C ALA A 202 22.32 0.20 -27.22
N HIS A 203 21.98 -1.09 -27.41
CA HIS A 203 21.60 -1.64 -28.70
C HIS A 203 20.28 -0.98 -29.16
N PRO A 204 20.21 -0.41 -30.38
CA PRO A 204 18.97 0.17 -30.87
C PRO A 204 18.02 -0.96 -31.23
N TYR A 205 16.88 -1.04 -30.53
CA TYR A 205 15.73 -1.77 -31.04
C TYR A 205 14.79 -0.73 -31.67
N GLN A 206 14.98 -0.49 -32.97
CA GLN A 206 13.97 0.16 -33.80
C GLN A 206 12.77 -0.77 -33.90
N ARG A 207 11.60 -0.33 -33.41
CA ARG A 207 10.32 -0.81 -33.94
C ARG A 207 9.55 0.37 -34.51
N GLN A 208 9.24 0.23 -35.79
CA GLN A 208 8.44 1.14 -36.60
C GLN A 208 7.10 1.42 -35.94
N GLY A 209 6.69 2.69 -36.02
CA GLY A 209 5.38 3.14 -35.60
C GLY A 209 4.28 2.47 -36.42
N LEU A 210 3.27 1.98 -35.72
CA LEU A 210 1.94 1.82 -36.26
C LEU A 210 1.00 2.63 -35.36
N LEU A 211 0.34 3.61 -35.99
CA LEU A 211 -0.71 4.42 -35.41
C LEU A 211 -1.74 3.53 -34.70
N PHE A 212 -1.83 3.64 -33.38
CA PHE A 212 -2.98 3.15 -32.60
C PHE A 212 -3.54 4.28 -31.72
N HIS A 213 -3.75 5.45 -32.31
CA HIS A 213 -4.70 6.43 -31.79
C HIS A 213 -6.11 6.07 -32.30
N SER A 214 -6.81 5.19 -31.58
CA SER A 214 -8.28 5.12 -31.59
C SER A 214 -8.85 4.16 -30.52
N ILE A 215 -8.09 3.15 -30.07
CA ILE A 215 -8.68 2.06 -29.26
C ILE A 215 -8.74 2.38 -27.75
N GLN A 216 -7.87 3.26 -27.22
CA GLN A 216 -7.91 3.61 -25.78
C GLN A 216 -9.14 4.42 -25.37
N HIS A 217 -9.75 5.20 -26.27
CA HIS A 217 -10.98 5.94 -25.95
C HIS A 217 -12.21 5.04 -25.94
N ILE A 218 -12.25 3.97 -26.75
CA ILE A 218 -13.40 3.05 -26.81
C ILE A 218 -13.48 2.18 -25.54
N ILE A 219 -12.34 1.79 -24.95
CA ILE A 219 -12.34 0.99 -23.71
C ILE A 219 -12.82 1.81 -22.50
N ILE A 220 -12.51 3.12 -22.44
CA ILE A 220 -12.97 3.99 -21.36
C ILE A 220 -14.49 4.25 -21.47
N ILE A 221 -15.02 4.46 -22.68
CA ILE A 221 -16.46 4.68 -22.89
C ILE A 221 -17.26 3.41 -22.56
N LEU A 222 -16.77 2.22 -22.95
CA LEU A 222 -17.44 0.95 -22.63
C LEU A 222 -17.38 0.61 -21.13
N PHE A 223 -16.34 1.03 -20.41
CA PHE A 223 -16.26 0.84 -18.96
C PHE A 223 -17.21 1.75 -18.18
N LEU A 224 -17.48 2.96 -18.69
CA LEU A 224 -18.43 3.90 -18.07
C LEU A 224 -19.89 3.53 -18.34
N GLN A 225 -20.25 3.09 -19.56
CA GLN A 225 -21.62 2.65 -19.87
C GLN A 225 -22.05 1.38 -19.10
N LYS A 226 -21.11 0.52 -18.70
CA LYS A 226 -21.42 -0.70 -17.94
C LYS A 226 -21.79 -0.44 -16.47
N GLN A 227 -21.44 0.74 -15.92
CA GLN A 227 -21.83 1.11 -14.56
C GLN A 227 -23.25 1.69 -14.47
N ASP A 228 -23.77 2.27 -15.56
CA ASP A 228 -25.14 2.81 -15.58
C ASP A 228 -26.19 1.71 -15.72
N LEU A 229 -25.92 0.65 -16.49
CA LEU A 229 -26.84 -0.51 -16.61
C LEU A 229 -27.02 -1.30 -15.29
N PHE A 230 -26.06 -1.24 -14.37
CA PHE A 230 -26.15 -1.96 -13.10
C PHE A 230 -27.00 -1.24 -12.05
N LYS A 231 -27.34 0.04 -12.27
CA LYS A 231 -28.23 0.79 -11.37
C LYS A 231 -29.71 0.56 -11.68
N GLU A 232 -30.08 0.32 -12.94
CA GLU A 232 -31.49 0.09 -13.33
C GLU A 232 -32.04 -1.29 -12.91
N LEU A 233 -31.20 -2.29 -12.69
CA LEU A 233 -31.64 -3.65 -12.29
C LEU A 233 -31.94 -3.81 -10.79
N SER A 234 -31.80 -2.75 -9.98
CA SER A 234 -32.00 -2.78 -8.52
C SER A 234 -33.29 -2.10 -8.03
N ALA A 235 -34.15 -1.63 -8.94
CA ALA A 235 -35.36 -0.88 -8.59
C ALA A 235 -36.63 -1.48 -9.23
N CYS A 236 -37.16 -2.56 -8.65
CA CYS A 236 -38.56 -2.96 -8.82
C CYS A 236 -39.03 -3.83 -7.62
N PRO A 237 -40.04 -3.40 -6.83
CA PRO A 237 -40.63 -4.21 -5.77
C PRO A 237 -41.95 -4.90 -6.20
N THR A 238 -42.29 -5.98 -5.47
CA THR A 238 -43.62 -6.65 -5.34
C THR A 238 -44.16 -7.40 -6.58
N LEU A 239 -44.93 -8.51 -6.51
CA LEU A 239 -45.62 -9.29 -5.47
C LEU A 239 -46.07 -10.63 -6.12
N VAL A 240 -46.64 -11.53 -5.32
CA VAL A 240 -47.61 -12.61 -5.64
C VAL A 240 -47.13 -14.03 -5.25
N GLN A 241 -47.60 -14.50 -4.08
CA GLN A 241 -47.86 -15.92 -3.82
C GLN A 241 -49.14 -16.36 -4.57
N PRO A 242 -49.33 -17.66 -4.85
CA PRO A 242 -50.40 -18.33 -4.10
C PRO A 242 -50.26 -19.85 -3.83
N SER A 243 -50.87 -20.22 -2.69
CA SER A 243 -51.79 -21.34 -2.39
C SER A 243 -51.40 -22.83 -2.49
N LYS A 244 -51.72 -23.49 -1.36
CA LYS A 244 -51.85 -24.92 -1.03
C LYS A 244 -52.61 -25.78 -2.06
N ARG A 245 -52.18 -27.04 -2.22
CA ARG A 245 -53.09 -28.20 -2.34
C ARG A 245 -52.41 -29.51 -1.90
N THR A 246 -53.11 -30.23 -1.03
CA THR A 246 -52.94 -31.61 -0.56
C THR A 246 -53.25 -32.64 -1.66
N PHE A 247 -52.60 -33.82 -1.66
CA PHE A 247 -53.22 -35.16 -1.43
C PHE A 247 -52.32 -36.38 -1.78
N LEU A 248 -52.38 -37.38 -0.88
CA LEU A 248 -52.29 -38.86 -0.98
C LEU A 248 -51.03 -39.65 -1.44
N SER A 249 -50.54 -40.41 -0.45
CA SER A 249 -50.08 -41.83 -0.41
C SER A 249 -49.98 -42.69 -1.68
N SER A 250 -48.88 -43.45 -1.78
CA SER A 250 -48.86 -44.93 -1.71
C SER A 250 -47.44 -45.52 -1.89
N THR A 251 -47.03 -46.37 -0.95
CA THR A 251 -46.09 -47.53 -1.11
C THR A 251 -46.81 -48.64 -1.89
N PRO A 252 -46.20 -49.70 -2.47
CA PRO A 252 -45.05 -50.53 -2.03
C PRO A 252 -44.02 -50.77 -3.17
N SER A 253 -42.90 -51.50 -3.07
CA SER A 253 -42.53 -52.75 -2.40
C SER A 253 -41.02 -52.81 -2.20
#